data_AF-A0A521DMC7-F1
#
_entry.id   AF-A0A521DMC7-F1
#
_cell.length_a   1.000
_cell.length_b   1.000
_cell.length_c   1.000
_cell.angle_alpha   90.00
_cell.angle_beta   90.00
_cell.angle_gamma   90.00
#
_symmetry.space_group_name_H-M   'P 1'
#
loop_
_entity.id
_entity.type
_entity.pdbx_description
1 polymer ?
#
loop_
_entity_poly.entity_id
_entity_poly.type
_entity_poly.pdbx_seq_one_letter_code
_entity_poly.pdbx_strand_id
1 'polypeptide(L)' 'MIKQINTNIFLGLKAEVVDDVPSIPSEFKKDLPNFDKGQAVVKAPDVEAVGVKGLPYCVTQHGN' A
#
# COMPACT_ATOMS: atom_id res chain seq x y z
N MET A 1 -12.45 22.18 3.19
CA MET A 1 -11.62 21.30 4.03
C MET A 1 -10.97 20.28 3.10
N ILE A 2 -9.65 20.35 2.91
CA ILE A 2 -8.92 19.46 1.98
C ILE A 2 -8.88 18.07 2.64
N LYS A 3 -9.74 17.15 2.20
CA LYS A 3 -9.81 15.75 2.63
C LYS A 3 -8.71 14.87 1.99
N GLN A 4 -7.85 15.47 1.15
CA GLN A 4 -6.96 14.77 0.21
C GLN A 4 -5.66 14.19 0.81
N ILE A 5 -5.36 14.38 2.10
CA ILE A 5 -4.02 14.01 2.64
C ILE A 5 -4.00 12.59 3.25
N ASN A 6 -5.15 11.93 3.45
CA ASN A 6 -5.20 10.62 4.13
C ASN A 6 -5.01 9.43 3.17
N THR A 7 -3.96 9.44 2.36
CA THR A 7 -3.59 8.29 1.52
C THR A 7 -2.68 7.36 2.32
N ASN A 8 -3.09 6.10 2.46
CA ASN A 8 -2.28 5.06 3.07
C ASN A 8 -1.59 4.23 1.98
N ILE A 9 -0.32 3.90 2.23
CA ILE A 9 0.46 2.97 1.41
C ILE A 9 0.84 1.81 2.32
N PHE A 10 0.34 0.62 1.99
CA PHE A 10 0.64 -0.62 2.70
C PHE A 10 1.65 -1.43 1.90
N LEU A 11 2.70 -1.90 2.56
CA LEU A 11 3.76 -2.74 1.99
C LEU A 11 3.63 -4.16 2.55
N GLY A 12 4.64 -5.01 2.35
CA GLY A 12 4.72 -6.31 3.03
C GLY A 12 4.61 -6.15 4.54
N LEU A 13 3.46 -6.55 5.11
CA LEU A 13 3.16 -6.48 6.53
C LEU A 13 3.11 -7.90 7.09
N LYS A 14 3.57 -8.10 8.33
CA LYS A 14 3.40 -9.40 8.99
C LYS A 14 1.91 -9.69 9.22
N ALA A 15 1.50 -10.95 9.10
CA ALA A 15 0.12 -11.38 9.33
C ALA A 15 -0.45 -10.92 10.68
N GLU A 16 0.35 -10.95 11.74
CA GLU A 16 -0.02 -10.49 13.08
C GLU A 16 -0.41 -8.99 13.15
N VAL A 17 0.12 -8.16 12.24
CA VAL A 17 -0.14 -6.71 12.21
C VAL A 17 -1.35 -6.36 11.33
N VAL A 18 -1.69 -7.23 10.37
CA VAL A 18 -2.73 -6.93 9.38
C VAL A 18 -4.12 -6.77 10.01
N ASP A 19 -4.39 -7.49 11.09
CA ASP A 19 -5.68 -7.41 11.77
C ASP A 19 -5.79 -6.25 12.75
N ASP A 20 -4.66 -5.70 13.20
CA ASP A 20 -4.59 -4.58 14.14
C ASP A 20 -4.70 -3.21 13.45
N VAL A 21 -4.57 -3.15 12.12
CA VAL A 21 -4.60 -1.89 11.37
C VAL A 21 -5.96 -1.70 10.68
N PRO A 22 -6.85 -0.84 11.21
CA PRO A 22 -8.23 -0.70 10.71
C PRO A 22 -8.33 -0.05 9.33
N SER A 23 -7.27 0.63 8.87
CA SER A 23 -7.24 1.28 7.56
C SER A 23 -6.87 0.34 6.41
N ILE A 24 -6.51 -0.92 6.71
CA ILE A 24 -6.18 -1.91 5.67
C ILE A 24 -7.47 -2.34 4.96
N PRO A 25 -7.51 -2.29 3.61
CA PRO A 25 -8.64 -2.80 2.84
C PRO A 25 -8.79 -4.32 3.03
N SER A 26 -10.02 -4.79 3.25
CA SER A 26 -10.31 -6.18 3.61
C SER A 26 -9.92 -7.17 2.51
N GLU A 27 -10.00 -6.74 1.26
CA GLU A 27 -9.63 -7.50 0.07
C GLU A 27 -8.13 -7.82 0.01
N PHE A 28 -7.27 -7.01 0.65
CA PHE A 28 -5.81 -7.19 0.63
C PHE A 28 -5.24 -7.80 1.91
N LYS A 29 -6.07 -8.06 2.93
CA LYS A 29 -5.59 -8.62 4.21
C LYS A 29 -4.85 -9.96 4.06
N LYS A 30 -5.31 -10.82 3.15
CA LYS A 30 -4.67 -12.13 2.90
C LYS A 30 -3.40 -12.02 2.06
N ASP A 31 -3.29 -10.97 1.26
CA ASP A 31 -2.22 -10.81 0.28
C ASP A 31 -1.04 -10.03 0.86
N LEU A 32 -1.28 -9.03 1.70
CA LEU A 32 -0.25 -8.19 2.33
C LEU A 32 0.87 -8.97 3.04
N PRO A 33 0.62 -10.10 3.72
CA PRO A 33 1.68 -10.95 4.28
C PRO A 33 2.59 -11.62 3.25
N ASN A 34 2.11 -11.76 2.02
CA ASN A 34 2.80 -12.44 0.93
C ASN A 34 3.39 -11.44 -0.08
N PHE A 35 3.37 -10.13 0.21
CA PHE A 35 3.91 -9.12 -0.68
C PHE A 35 5.44 -9.16 -0.70
N ASP A 36 5.98 -9.25 -1.91
CA ASP A 36 7.41 -9.14 -2.19
C ASP A 36 7.86 -7.67 -2.25
N LYS A 37 9.18 -7.48 -2.24
CA LYS A 37 9.79 -6.15 -2.41
C LYS A 37 9.29 -5.50 -3.71
N GLY A 38 8.78 -4.27 -3.57
CA GLY A 38 8.25 -3.49 -4.67
C GLY A 38 6.75 -3.67 -4.91
N GLN A 39 6.06 -4.51 -4.14
CA GLN A 39 4.60 -4.57 -4.13
C GLN A 39 4.02 -3.69 -3.02
N ALA A 40 2.91 -3.01 -3.32
CA ALA A 40 2.23 -2.13 -2.39
C ALA A 40 0.72 -2.07 -2.68
N VAL A 41 -0.07 -1.70 -1.67
CA VAL A 41 -1.46 -1.27 -1.83
C VAL A 41 -1.55 0.21 -1.53
N VAL A 42 -2.17 0.97 -2.42
CA VAL A 42 -2.44 2.40 -2.21
C VAL A 42 -3.93 2.58 -1.99
N LYS A 43 -4.30 3.21 -0.86
CA LYS A 43 -5.69 3.53 -0.51
C LYS A 43 -5.80 5.02 -0.23
N ALA A 44 -6.48 5.75 -1.11
CA ALA A 44 -6.89 7.12 -0.84
C ALA A 44 -8.35 7.16 -0.34
N PRO A 45 -8.81 8.29 0.23
CA PRO A 45 -10.22 8.49 0.57
C PRO A 45 -11.09 8.40 -0.69
N ASP A 46 -12.28 7.83 -0.55
CA ASP A 46 -13.32 7.80 -1.59
C ASP A 46 -12.97 7.08 -2.92
N VAL A 47 -11.85 6.36 -2.95
CA VAL A 47 -11.43 5.50 -4.09
C VAL A 47 -11.22 4.06 -3.68
N GLU A 48 -11.32 3.13 -4.62
CA GLU A 48 -10.97 1.73 -4.38
C GLU A 48 -9.46 1.58 -4.12
N ALA A 49 -9.10 0.57 -3.32
CA ALA A 49 -7.70 0.26 -3.09
C ALA A 49 -7.08 -0.32 -4.36
N VAL A 50 -5.85 0.10 -4.67
CA VAL A 50 -5.15 -0.36 -5.88
C VAL A 50 -3.85 -1.03 -5.50
N GLY A 51 -3.64 -2.23 -6.02
CA GLY A 51 -2.36 -2.93 -5.97
C GLY A 51 -1.38 -2.33 -6.98
N VAL A 52 -0.16 -2.04 -6.51
CA VAL A 52 0.93 -1.47 -7.31
C VAL A 52 2.11 -2.43 -7.26
N LYS A 53 2.75 -2.63 -8.41
CA LYS A 53 4.00 -3.36 -8.54
C LYS A 53 5.06 -2.46 -9.16
N GLY A 54 6.17 -2.29 -8.45
CA GLY A 54 7.34 -1.55 -8.93
C GLY A 54 7.98 -2.23 -10.13
N LEU A 55 8.57 -1.41 -11.00
CA LEU A 55 9.39 -1.88 -12.11
C LEU A 55 10.73 -2.42 -11.59
N PRO A 56 11.39 -3.34 -12.34
CA PRO A 56 12.69 -3.88 -11.94
C PRO A 56 13.84 -2.86 -12.03
N TYR A 57 13.59 -1.66 -12.55
CA TYR A 57 14.54 -0.56 -12.64
C TYR A 57 13.88 0.75 -12.16
N CYS A 58 14.71 1.65 -11.63
CA CYS A 58 14.26 2.97 -11.20
C CYS A 58 14.01 3.86 -12.43
N VAL A 59 12.78 4.36 -12.59
CA VAL A 59 12.42 5.27 -13.69
C VAL A 59 12.68 6.73 -13.36
N THR A 60 12.68 7.08 -12.07
CA THR A 60 12.89 8.43 -11.58
C THR A 60 13.72 8.38 -10.31
N GLN A 61 14.93 8.92 -10.38
CA GLN A 61 15.78 9.13 -9.21
C GLN A 61 15.80 10.64 -8.95
N HIS A 62 15.09 11.09 -7.91
CA HIS A 62 15.28 12.44 -7.40
C HIS A 62 16.53 12.41 -6.52
N GLY A 63 17.62 13.00 -7.02
CA GLY A 63 18.87 13.16 -6.28
C GLY A 63 19.89 13.97 -7.07
N ASN A 64 20.80 14.69 -6.42
CA ASN A 64 21.24 14.49 -5.03
C ASN A 64 20.38 15.12 -3.93
#